data_AF-A0A376WZQ4-F1
#
_entry.id   AF-A0A376WZQ4-F1
#
_cell.length_a   1.000
_cell.length_b   1.000
_cell.length_c   1.000
_cell.angle_alpha   90.00
_cell.angle_beta   90.00
_cell.angle_gamma   90.00
#
_symmetry.space_group_name_H-M   'P 1'
#
loop_
_entity.id
_entity.type
_entity.pdbx_description
1 polymer ?
#
loop_
_entity_poly.entity_id
_entity_poly.type
_entity_poly.pdbx_seq_one_letter_code
_entity_poly.pdbx_strand_id
1 'polypeptide(L)'
;MDDVWGIGRRISKKLDAMGIKTVLDLADTDIRFIRKHFNVVLERTVRELRGEPCLQLEEFAPTKQEIICSRSFGERITDYPSMRQAICSYAARAAEKLRSEHQYCRFISTFIKTSPFALNEPYYGNSASVKLLTPTQDSRDIINAATRSLDAIWQAGHRYQKAGVMLGDFFSQGVAQLNLFDDNAPRPGSEQ
;
A
#
# COMPACT_ATOMS: atom_id res chain seq x y z
N MET A 1 -25.77 7.80 -8.64
CA MET A 1 -24.55 7.01 -8.91
C MET A 1 -23.67 6.85 -7.68
N ASP A 2 -23.45 7.92 -6.91
CA ASP A 2 -22.46 7.93 -5.82
C ASP A 2 -22.84 7.05 -4.60
N ASP A 3 -24.09 6.57 -4.53
CA ASP A 3 -24.56 5.63 -3.48
C ASP A 3 -24.25 4.15 -3.79
N VAL A 4 -23.74 3.85 -4.98
CA VAL A 4 -23.42 2.47 -5.38
C VAL A 4 -21.94 2.18 -5.07
N TRP A 5 -21.72 1.19 -4.21
CA TRP A 5 -20.38 0.68 -3.90
C TRP A 5 -19.61 0.31 -5.18
N GLY A 6 -18.33 0.68 -5.24
CA GLY A 6 -17.46 0.44 -6.40
C GLY A 6 -17.53 1.51 -7.49
N ILE A 7 -18.48 2.45 -7.44
CA ILE A 7 -18.58 3.56 -8.40
C ILE A 7 -18.05 4.85 -7.80
N GLY A 8 -16.76 5.13 -8.05
CA GLY A 8 -16.12 6.38 -7.63
C GLY A 8 -16.30 7.53 -8.63
N ARG A 9 -15.92 8.75 -8.21
CA ARG A 9 -16.06 10.00 -8.99
C ARG A 9 -15.57 9.91 -10.45
N ARG A 10 -14.48 9.18 -10.72
CA ARG A 10 -13.93 9.01 -12.08
C ARG A 10 -14.81 8.11 -12.96
N ILE A 11 -15.37 7.06 -12.39
CA ILE A 11 -16.28 6.14 -13.08
C ILE A 11 -17.62 6.85 -13.31
N SER A 12 -18.14 7.53 -12.28
CA SER A 12 -19.37 8.34 -12.34
C SER A 12 -19.32 9.37 -13.49
N LYS A 13 -18.23 10.16 -13.61
CA LYS A 13 -18.04 11.08 -14.74
C LYS A 13 -17.99 10.40 -16.12
N LYS A 14 -17.41 9.20 -16.20
CA LYS A 14 -17.29 8.46 -17.47
C LYS A 14 -18.65 7.88 -17.88
N LEU A 15 -19.44 7.39 -16.92
CA LEU A 15 -20.81 6.93 -17.15
C LEU A 15 -21.71 8.08 -17.61
N ASP A 16 -21.62 9.23 -16.94
CA ASP A 16 -22.39 10.43 -17.31
C ASP A 16 -22.04 10.91 -18.73
N ALA A 17 -20.76 10.89 -19.10
CA ALA A 17 -20.31 11.18 -20.48
C ALA A 17 -20.82 10.16 -21.52
N MET A 18 -21.21 8.95 -21.10
CA MET A 18 -21.84 7.92 -21.93
C MET A 18 -23.37 7.97 -21.89
N GLY A 19 -23.96 8.97 -21.21
CA GLY A 19 -25.41 9.13 -21.07
C GLY A 19 -26.04 8.25 -19.98
N ILE A 20 -25.23 7.54 -19.19
CA ILE A 20 -25.70 6.67 -18.10
C ILE A 20 -25.70 7.50 -16.80
N LYS A 21 -26.88 7.99 -16.40
CA LYS A 21 -27.01 9.00 -15.32
C LYS A 21 -27.64 8.45 -14.06
N THR A 22 -28.45 7.41 -14.19
CA THR A 22 -29.17 6.79 -13.08
C THR A 22 -28.70 5.35 -12.84
N VAL A 23 -28.90 4.86 -11.61
CA VAL A 23 -28.59 3.47 -11.27
C VAL A 23 -29.40 2.50 -12.14
N LEU A 24 -30.64 2.90 -12.50
CA LEU A 24 -31.48 2.16 -13.43
C LEU A 24 -30.86 2.11 -14.84
N ASP A 25 -30.40 3.24 -15.38
CA ASP A 25 -29.72 3.27 -16.69
C ASP A 25 -28.52 2.32 -16.72
N LEU A 26 -27.76 2.29 -15.62
CA LEU A 26 -26.60 1.43 -15.47
C LEU A 26 -27.01 -0.04 -15.37
N ALA A 27 -28.06 -0.35 -14.62
CA ALA A 27 -28.64 -1.68 -14.53
C ALA A 27 -29.17 -2.15 -15.90
N ASP A 28 -29.70 -1.28 -16.74
CA ASP A 28 -30.25 -1.63 -18.06
C ASP A 28 -29.18 -1.74 -19.17
N THR A 29 -27.95 -1.29 -18.92
CA THR A 29 -26.87 -1.29 -19.92
C THR A 29 -26.37 -2.71 -20.24
N ASP A 30 -26.07 -3.02 -21.50
CA ASP A 30 -25.51 -4.33 -21.89
C ASP A 30 -24.21 -4.66 -21.10
N ILE A 31 -24.19 -5.83 -20.45
CA ILE A 31 -23.07 -6.27 -19.59
C ILE A 31 -21.75 -6.35 -20.38
N ARG A 32 -21.79 -6.79 -21.64
CA ARG A 32 -20.60 -6.85 -22.52
C ARG A 32 -20.12 -5.45 -22.86
N PHE A 33 -21.03 -4.48 -23.01
CA PHE A 33 -20.66 -3.07 -23.16
C PHE A 33 -19.92 -2.57 -21.91
N ILE A 34 -20.43 -2.86 -20.71
CA ILE A 34 -19.78 -2.48 -19.44
C ILE A 34 -18.40 -3.15 -19.33
N ARG A 35 -18.30 -4.45 -19.58
CA ARG A 35 -17.04 -5.22 -19.57
C ARG A 35 -16.01 -4.69 -20.57
N LYS A 36 -16.44 -4.20 -21.73
CA LYS A 36 -15.56 -3.63 -22.76
C LYS A 36 -15.02 -2.26 -22.37
N HIS A 37 -15.80 -1.44 -21.67
CA HIS A 37 -15.44 -0.05 -21.36
C HIS A 37 -14.92 0.15 -19.92
N PHE A 38 -15.12 -0.83 -19.05
CA PHE A 38 -14.79 -0.81 -17.63
C PHE A 38 -14.19 -2.15 -17.17
N ASN A 39 -13.99 -2.35 -15.87
CA ASN A 39 -13.35 -3.54 -15.31
C ASN A 39 -14.39 -4.61 -14.90
N VAL A 40 -13.89 -5.78 -14.46
CA VAL A 40 -14.74 -6.88 -13.94
C VAL A 40 -15.59 -6.45 -12.75
N VAL A 41 -15.08 -5.49 -11.97
CA VAL A 41 -15.75 -5.04 -10.74
C VAL A 41 -17.04 -4.31 -11.11
N LEU A 42 -16.99 -3.36 -12.06
CA LEU A 42 -18.19 -2.66 -12.49
C LEU A 42 -19.19 -3.61 -13.17
N GLU A 43 -18.72 -4.59 -13.96
CA GLU A 43 -19.58 -5.62 -14.52
C GLU A 43 -20.34 -6.37 -13.42
N ARG A 44 -19.63 -6.82 -12.37
CA ARG A 44 -20.23 -7.49 -11.21
C ARG A 44 -21.22 -6.58 -10.49
N THR A 45 -20.91 -5.30 -10.30
CA THR A 45 -21.85 -4.32 -9.73
C THR A 45 -23.13 -4.21 -10.57
N VAL A 46 -23.05 -4.20 -11.90
CA VAL A 46 -24.25 -4.17 -12.76
C VAL A 46 -25.08 -5.44 -12.64
N ARG A 47 -24.43 -6.60 -12.56
CA ARG A 47 -25.10 -7.88 -12.31
C ARG A 47 -25.81 -7.92 -10.95
N GLU A 48 -25.16 -7.44 -9.90
CA GLU A 48 -25.77 -7.29 -8.56
C GLU A 48 -26.99 -6.36 -8.57
N LEU A 49 -26.91 -5.23 -9.29
CA LEU A 49 -28.05 -4.32 -9.47
C LEU A 49 -29.24 -4.99 -10.18
N ARG A 50 -29.00 -6.04 -10.97
CA ARG A 50 -30.02 -6.88 -11.60
C ARG A 50 -30.50 -8.03 -10.72
N GLY A 51 -29.98 -8.14 -9.50
CA GLY A 51 -30.27 -9.24 -8.59
C GLY A 51 -29.51 -10.53 -8.90
N GLU A 52 -28.44 -10.48 -9.68
CA GLU A 52 -27.51 -11.61 -9.87
C GLU A 52 -26.40 -11.55 -8.79
N PRO A 53 -26.40 -12.46 -7.79
CA PRO A 53 -25.36 -12.48 -6.77
C PRO A 53 -24.00 -12.84 -7.40
N CYS A 54 -23.06 -11.90 -7.35
CA CYS A 54 -21.73 -11.97 -7.93
C CYS A 54 -20.61 -11.86 -6.88
N LEU A 55 -20.90 -11.28 -5.72
CA LEU A 55 -20.03 -11.24 -4.56
C LEU A 55 -20.52 -12.28 -3.56
N GLN A 56 -19.78 -13.39 -3.45
CA GLN A 56 -19.91 -14.19 -2.23
C GLN A 56 -19.38 -13.35 -1.07
N LEU A 57 -20.04 -13.42 0.09
CA LEU A 57 -19.42 -12.99 1.33
C LEU A 57 -18.10 -13.78 1.44
N GLU A 58 -16.96 -13.09 1.33
CA GLU A 58 -15.67 -13.73 1.54
C GLU A 58 -15.61 -14.20 2.99
N GLU A 59 -15.80 -15.50 3.23
CA GLU A 59 -15.70 -16.12 4.56
C GLU A 59 -14.29 -15.95 5.17
N PHE A 60 -13.28 -15.76 4.32
CA PHE A 60 -11.89 -15.59 4.71
C PHE A 60 -11.29 -14.38 4.00
N ALA A 61 -10.82 -13.41 4.78
CA ALA A 61 -10.05 -12.30 4.24
C ALA A 61 -8.79 -12.86 3.55
N PRO A 62 -8.46 -12.41 2.32
CA PRO A 62 -7.27 -12.89 1.63
C PRO A 62 -6.02 -12.58 2.46
N THR A 63 -5.03 -13.48 2.42
CA THR A 63 -3.74 -13.29 3.08
C THR A 63 -3.15 -11.95 2.68
N LYS A 64 -2.87 -11.09 3.68
CA LYS A 64 -2.28 -9.77 3.43
C LYS A 64 -0.99 -9.95 2.64
N GLN A 65 -0.91 -9.22 1.53
CA GLN A 65 0.25 -9.22 0.65
C GLN A 65 1.29 -8.18 1.06
N GLU A 66 0.85 -7.14 1.76
CA GLU A 66 1.69 -6.01 2.17
C GLU A 66 1.21 -5.40 3.50
N ILE A 67 2.15 -4.85 4.26
CA ILE A 67 1.90 -4.01 5.44
C ILE A 67 2.44 -2.62 5.15
N ILE A 68 1.56 -1.62 5.16
CA ILE A 68 1.93 -0.21 4.96
C ILE A 68 1.69 0.57 6.26
N CYS A 69 2.75 1.25 6.72
CA CYS A 69 2.68 2.28 7.75
C CYS A 69 3.08 3.61 7.14
N SER A 70 2.11 4.50 6.95
CA SER A 70 2.36 5.83 6.37
C SER A 70 1.45 6.87 7.01
N ARG A 71 1.91 8.12 7.03
CA ARG A 71 1.06 9.25 7.41
C ARG A 71 1.40 10.47 6.58
N SER A 72 0.37 11.29 6.34
CA SER A 72 0.60 12.69 5.95
C SER A 72 0.96 13.48 7.20
N PHE A 73 1.90 14.40 7.07
CA PHE A 73 2.35 15.26 8.16
C PHE A 73 1.43 16.47 8.30
N GLY A 74 1.17 16.90 9.54
CA GLY A 74 0.41 18.13 9.82
C GLY A 74 1.16 19.37 9.32
N GLU A 75 2.48 19.38 9.54
CA GLU A 75 3.41 20.37 8.99
C GLU A 75 4.37 19.71 8.01
N ARG A 76 4.85 20.46 7.00
CA ARG A 76 5.75 19.90 5.98
C ARG A 76 7.14 19.69 6.56
N ILE A 77 7.65 18.47 6.40
CA ILE A 77 9.03 18.15 6.80
C ILE A 77 9.99 18.64 5.71
N THR A 78 11.00 19.39 6.13
CA THR A 78 12.02 19.98 5.24
C THR A 78 13.44 19.53 5.57
N ASP A 79 13.64 18.92 6.74
CA ASP A 79 14.93 18.44 7.20
C ASP A 79 14.98 16.91 7.26
N TYR A 80 16.17 16.37 7.00
CA TYR A 80 16.40 14.94 6.98
C TYR A 80 16.21 14.27 8.35
N PRO A 81 16.70 14.83 9.49
CA PRO A 81 16.52 14.22 10.80
C PRO A 81 15.05 13.96 11.18
N SER A 82 14.17 14.94 10.95
CA SER A 82 12.74 14.79 11.21
C SER A 82 12.10 13.74 10.31
N MET A 83 12.47 13.70 9.03
CA MET A 83 11.99 12.67 8.10
C MET A 83 12.45 11.28 8.54
N ARG A 84 13.73 11.15 8.91
CA ARG A 84 14.32 9.89 9.37
C ARG A 84 13.63 9.39 10.63
N GLN A 85 13.35 10.26 11.60
CA GLN A 85 12.61 9.89 12.81
C GLN A 85 11.21 9.35 12.48
N ALA A 86 10.50 9.99 11.56
CA ALA A 86 9.20 9.51 11.09
C ALA A 86 9.30 8.13 10.43
N ILE A 87 10.27 7.93 9.53
CA ILE A 87 10.51 6.63 8.88
C ILE A 87 10.85 5.54 9.88
N CYS A 88 11.72 5.81 10.86
CA CYS A 88 12.03 4.84 11.93
C CYS A 88 10.79 4.44 12.72
N SER A 89 9.93 5.40 13.08
CA SER A 89 8.68 5.14 13.78
C SER A 89 7.72 4.28 12.94
N TYR A 90 7.60 4.58 11.64
CA TYR A 90 6.75 3.81 10.73
C TYR A 90 7.28 2.39 10.50
N ALA A 91 8.59 2.24 10.35
CA ALA A 91 9.26 0.94 10.24
C ALA A 91 9.04 0.08 11.50
N ALA A 92 9.23 0.65 12.69
CA ALA A 92 8.97 -0.03 13.96
C ALA A 92 7.51 -0.49 14.06
N ARG A 93 6.55 0.41 13.73
CA ARG A 93 5.13 0.06 13.75
C ARG A 93 4.75 -0.98 12.70
N ALA A 94 5.40 -0.97 11.53
CA ALA A 94 5.19 -1.99 10.51
C ALA A 94 5.73 -3.35 10.97
N ALA A 95 6.88 -3.37 11.64
CA ALA A 95 7.46 -4.58 12.22
C ALA A 95 6.59 -5.15 13.35
N GLU A 96 6.04 -4.30 14.23
CA GLU A 96 5.06 -4.74 15.25
C GLU A 96 3.85 -5.44 14.62
N LYS A 97 3.29 -4.87 13.54
CA LYS A 97 2.17 -5.49 12.81
C LYS A 97 2.58 -6.83 12.20
N LEU A 98 3.75 -6.88 11.56
CA LEU A 98 4.28 -8.09 10.95
C LEU A 98 4.43 -9.23 11.97
N ARG A 99 4.98 -8.92 13.16
CA ARG A 99 5.08 -9.87 14.28
C ARG A 99 3.71 -10.31 14.80
N SER A 100 2.75 -9.40 14.91
CA SER A 100 1.38 -9.73 15.34
C SER A 100 0.66 -10.66 14.36
N GLU A 101 1.10 -10.68 13.10
CA GLU A 101 0.58 -11.55 12.04
C GLU A 101 1.40 -12.84 11.89
N HIS A 102 2.42 -13.06 12.73
CA HIS A 102 3.35 -14.19 12.68
C HIS A 102 4.00 -14.39 11.30
N GLN A 103 4.33 -13.28 10.65
CA GLN A 103 4.91 -13.24 9.32
C GLN A 103 6.35 -12.73 9.34
N TYR A 104 7.10 -13.07 8.29
CA TYR A 104 8.42 -12.52 8.00
C TYR A 104 8.36 -11.78 6.67
N CYS A 105 9.15 -10.73 6.48
CA CYS A 105 9.24 -10.02 5.21
C CYS A 105 10.66 -10.05 4.65
N ARG A 106 10.77 -9.97 3.33
CA ARG A 106 12.05 -9.74 2.65
C ARG A 106 12.09 -8.39 1.95
N PHE A 107 10.93 -7.87 1.55
CA PHE A 107 10.85 -6.62 0.80
C PHE A 107 10.50 -5.48 1.74
N ILE A 108 11.36 -4.46 1.80
CA ILE A 108 11.14 -3.24 2.57
C ILE A 108 11.28 -2.07 1.62
N SER A 109 10.25 -1.23 1.53
CA SER A 109 10.22 -0.04 0.69
C SER A 109 9.93 1.20 1.52
N THR A 110 10.61 2.29 1.21
CA THR A 110 10.34 3.60 1.78
C THR A 110 9.96 4.56 0.67
N PHE A 111 8.94 5.37 0.91
CA PHE A 111 8.52 6.40 -0.03
C PHE A 111 8.34 7.74 0.68
N ILE A 112 8.63 8.82 -0.05
CA ILE A 112 8.43 10.20 0.37
C ILE A 112 7.82 10.99 -0.78
N LYS A 113 6.95 11.96 -0.45
CA LYS A 113 6.38 12.85 -1.46
C LYS A 113 5.99 14.22 -0.93
N THR A 114 6.10 15.22 -1.78
CA THR A 114 5.50 16.55 -1.61
C THR A 114 4.04 16.51 -2.03
N SER A 115 3.36 17.65 -1.89
CA SER A 115 1.95 17.76 -2.21
C SER A 115 1.75 18.01 -3.70
N PRO A 116 0.93 17.20 -4.41
CA PRO A 116 0.56 17.50 -5.78
C PRO A 116 -0.37 18.74 -5.89
N PHE A 117 -0.90 19.22 -4.76
CA PHE A 117 -1.80 20.38 -4.68
C PHE A 117 -1.11 21.66 -4.22
N ALA A 118 0.22 21.65 -4.00
CA ALA A 118 0.93 22.86 -3.62
C ALA A 118 1.09 23.76 -4.86
N LEU A 119 0.46 24.93 -4.83
CA LEU A 119 0.63 25.95 -5.87
C LEU A 119 2.05 26.51 -5.75
N ASN A 120 2.76 26.59 -6.88
CA ASN A 120 4.13 27.12 -7.00
C ASN A 120 5.25 26.29 -6.35
N GLU A 121 5.02 25.01 -6.03
CA GLU A 121 6.07 24.09 -5.61
C GLU A 121 6.21 22.92 -6.59
N PRO A 122 7.44 22.51 -6.96
CA PRO A 122 7.63 21.34 -7.80
C PRO A 122 7.17 20.08 -7.05
N TYR A 123 6.35 19.28 -7.73
CA TYR A 123 6.00 17.96 -7.23
C TYR A 123 7.24 17.07 -7.23
N TYR A 124 7.51 16.46 -6.09
CA TYR A 124 8.52 15.43 -5.94
C TYR A 124 7.89 14.25 -5.21
N GLY A 125 8.05 13.06 -5.77
CA GLY A 125 7.63 11.82 -5.16
C GLY A 125 8.56 10.72 -5.62
N ASN A 126 9.13 9.98 -4.67
CA ASN A 126 10.06 8.91 -4.98
C ASN A 126 9.95 7.79 -3.94
N SER A 127 10.43 6.62 -4.32
CA SER A 127 10.47 5.43 -3.47
C SER A 127 11.70 4.60 -3.80
N ALA A 128 12.34 4.05 -2.78
CA ALA A 128 13.38 3.04 -2.94
C ALA A 128 13.04 1.84 -2.06
N SER A 129 13.63 0.70 -2.41
CA SER A 129 13.39 -0.55 -1.72
C SER A 129 14.66 -1.38 -1.58
N VAL A 130 14.66 -2.23 -0.57
CA VAL A 130 15.69 -3.23 -0.31
C VAL A 130 15.00 -4.57 -0.21
N LYS A 131 15.55 -5.56 -0.92
CA LYS A 131 15.19 -6.96 -0.74
C LYS A 131 16.27 -7.66 0.08
N LEU A 132 15.90 -8.11 1.28
CA LEU A 132 16.78 -8.87 2.16
C LEU A 132 16.97 -10.30 1.63
N LEU A 133 18.14 -10.86 1.90
CA LEU A 133 18.46 -12.25 1.56
C LEU A 133 17.65 -13.19 2.46
N THR A 134 17.67 -12.91 3.76
CA THR A 134 16.97 -13.71 4.78
C THR A 134 15.66 -13.00 5.19
N PRO A 135 14.51 -13.70 5.20
CA PRO A 135 13.27 -13.17 5.76
C PRO A 135 13.46 -12.73 7.21
N THR A 136 12.95 -11.56 7.57
CA THR A 136 13.05 -11.03 8.94
C THR A 136 11.72 -10.45 9.42
N GLN A 137 11.54 -10.44 10.73
CA GLN A 137 10.51 -9.69 11.44
C GLN A 137 11.12 -8.75 12.50
N ASP A 138 12.46 -8.66 12.54
CA ASP A 138 13.22 -7.86 13.48
C ASP A 138 13.11 -6.37 13.12
N SER A 139 12.65 -5.58 14.08
CA SER A 139 12.49 -4.14 13.93
C SER A 139 13.80 -3.46 13.53
N ARG A 140 14.96 -3.94 14.02
CA ARG A 140 16.28 -3.35 13.76
C ARG A 140 16.65 -3.49 12.29
N ASP A 141 16.41 -4.65 11.70
CA ASP A 141 16.73 -4.91 10.29
C ASP A 141 15.79 -4.11 9.38
N ILE A 142 14.50 -4.08 9.71
CA ILE A 142 13.48 -3.32 8.98
C ILE A 142 13.78 -1.81 9.04
N ILE A 143 14.10 -1.27 10.22
CA ILE A 143 14.47 0.15 10.39
C ILE A 143 15.74 0.49 9.60
N ASN A 144 16.75 -0.37 9.63
CA ASN A 144 17.99 -0.16 8.87
C ASN A 144 17.73 -0.17 7.36
N ALA A 145 16.95 -1.13 6.86
CA ALA A 145 16.58 -1.22 5.45
C ALA A 145 15.74 -0.01 4.99
N ALA A 146 14.78 0.42 5.83
CA ALA A 146 13.96 1.61 5.55
C ALA A 146 14.80 2.89 5.54
N THR A 147 15.72 3.04 6.50
CA THR A 147 16.62 4.21 6.56
C THR A 147 17.54 4.27 5.34
N ARG A 148 18.14 3.14 4.94
CA ARG A 148 18.94 3.07 3.69
C ARG A 148 18.12 3.42 2.46
N SER A 149 16.86 3.01 2.41
CA SER A 149 15.95 3.36 1.33
C SER A 149 15.63 4.85 1.32
N LEU A 150 15.43 5.46 2.51
CA LEU A 150 15.28 6.91 2.65
C LEU A 150 16.51 7.66 2.13
N ASP A 151 17.72 7.21 2.48
CA ASP A 151 18.97 7.85 2.05
C ASP A 151 19.09 7.95 0.54
N ALA A 152 18.61 6.92 -0.17
CA ALA A 152 18.64 6.86 -1.63
C ALA A 152 17.64 7.81 -2.32
N ILE A 153 16.58 8.25 -1.61
CA ILE A 153 15.50 9.05 -2.20
C ILE A 153 15.34 10.42 -1.56
N TRP A 154 16.10 10.73 -0.52
CA TRP A 154 16.06 12.04 0.11
C TRP A 154 16.60 13.12 -0.83
N GLN A 155 15.88 14.22 -0.95
CA GLN A 155 16.33 15.38 -1.70
C GLN A 155 16.06 16.65 -0.88
N ALA A 156 17.14 17.35 -0.54
CA ALA A 156 17.04 18.62 0.19
C ALA A 156 16.30 19.68 -0.65
N GLY A 157 15.70 20.65 0.04
CA GLY A 157 14.95 21.74 -0.59
C GLY A 157 13.49 21.42 -0.90
N HIS A 158 13.01 20.21 -0.63
CA HIS A 158 11.61 19.85 -0.76
C HIS A 158 10.83 19.93 0.57
N ARG A 159 9.54 20.25 0.46
CA ARG A 159 8.58 20.33 1.58
C ARG A 159 7.67 19.10 1.60
N TYR A 160 8.17 18.01 2.18
CA TYR A 160 7.51 16.72 2.15
C TYR A 160 6.19 16.74 2.94
N GLN A 161 5.12 16.24 2.30
CA GLN A 161 3.78 16.14 2.87
C GLN A 161 3.51 14.76 3.46
N LYS A 162 4.08 13.71 2.87
CA LYS A 162 3.77 12.33 3.25
C LYS A 162 5.00 11.45 3.09
N ALA A 163 5.12 10.50 4.00
CA ALA A 163 6.09 9.43 3.92
C ALA A 163 5.50 8.13 4.45
N GLY A 164 6.15 7.02 4.15
CA GLY A 164 5.75 5.73 4.68
C GLY A 164 6.76 4.62 4.40
N VAL A 165 6.55 3.52 5.11
CA VAL A 165 7.26 2.26 4.95
C VAL A 165 6.25 1.20 4.54
N MET A 166 6.62 0.39 3.55
CA MET A 166 5.86 -0.77 3.09
C MET A 166 6.71 -2.02 3.24
N LEU A 167 6.14 -3.07 3.83
CA LEU A 167 6.69 -4.40 3.93
C LEU A 167 5.92 -5.33 2.99
N GLY A 168 6.62 -6.23 2.32
CA GLY A 168 6.02 -7.24 1.44
C GLY A 168 6.94 -8.46 1.27
N ASP A 169 6.61 -9.32 0.32
CA ASP A 169 7.28 -10.60 0.10
C ASP A 169 7.27 -11.43 1.41
N PHE A 170 6.05 -11.76 1.86
CA PHE A 170 5.81 -12.37 3.15
C PHE A 170 5.98 -13.88 3.15
N PHE A 171 6.53 -14.39 4.25
CA PHE A 171 6.72 -15.80 4.53
C PHE A 171 6.03 -16.16 5.84
N SER A 172 5.32 -17.29 5.87
CA SER A 172 4.73 -17.84 7.10
C SER A 172 5.76 -18.57 7.95
N GLN A 173 5.51 -18.59 9.25
CA GLN A 173 6.28 -19.37 10.23
C GLN A 173 6.31 -20.85 9.78
N GLY A 174 7.51 -21.37 9.45
CA GLY A 174 7.73 -22.73 8.96
C GLY A 174 8.34 -22.87 7.55
N VAL A 175 8.33 -21.81 6.73
CA VAL A 175 8.92 -21.81 5.37
C VAL A 175 10.30 -21.13 5.30
N ALA A 176 10.67 -20.39 6.35
CA ALA A 176 12.01 -19.82 6.47
C ALA A 176 12.99 -20.90 6.93
N GLN A 177 13.48 -21.72 5.99
CA GLN A 177 14.64 -22.57 6.23
C GLN A 177 15.85 -21.65 6.43
N LEU A 178 16.21 -21.41 7.69
CA LEU A 178 17.44 -20.73 8.06
C LEU A 178 18.61 -21.62 7.62
N ASN A 179 19.48 -21.10 6.76
CA ASN A 179 20.70 -21.81 6.40
C ASN A 179 21.55 -21.99 7.67
N LEU A 180 22.00 -23.22 7.93
CA LEU A 180 22.78 -23.59 9.12
C LEU A 180 24.13 -22.85 9.22
N PHE A 181 24.54 -22.16 8.16
CA PHE A 181 25.83 -21.46 8.01
C PHE A 181 25.67 -20.01 7.50
N ASP A 182 24.53 -19.37 7.76
CA ASP A 182 24.32 -17.99 7.32
C ASP A 182 25.03 -16.99 8.24
N ASP A 183 25.91 -16.15 7.69
CA ASP A 183 26.52 -15.00 8.39
C ASP A 183 25.46 -13.97 8.82
N ASN A 184 24.23 -14.09 8.30
CA ASN A 184 23.07 -13.25 8.62
C ASN A 184 22.05 -13.96 9.51
N ALA A 185 22.52 -14.72 10.51
CA ALA A 185 21.66 -15.37 11.49
C ALA A 185 20.75 -14.33 12.22
N PRO A 186 19.50 -14.69 12.56
CA PRO A 186 18.62 -13.84 13.36
C PRO A 186 19.32 -13.41 14.65
N ARG A 187 19.25 -12.12 14.97
CA ARG A 187 19.88 -11.58 16.18
C ARG A 187 19.15 -12.07 17.43
N PRO A 188 19.82 -12.19 18.58
CA PRO A 188 19.15 -12.44 19.86
C PRO A 188 17.99 -11.45 20.09
N GLY A 189 16.83 -11.99 20.48
CA GLY A 189 15.62 -11.21 20.76
C GLY A 189 14.86 -10.72 19.52
N SER A 190 15.09 -11.28 18.33
CA SER A 190 14.40 -10.88 17.09
C SER A 190 12.87 -11.05 17.10
N GLU A 191 12.34 -11.84 18.04
CA GLU A 191 10.90 -12.05 18.22
C GLU A 191 10.24 -11.00 19.14
N GLN A 192 11.02 -10.10 19.75
CA GLN A 192 10.54 -9.03 20.64
C GLN A 192 10.24 -7.74 19.85
#